data_AF-A0A375FIQ4-F1
#
_entry.id   AF-A0A375FIQ4-F1
#
_cell.length_a   1.000
_cell.length_b   1.000
_cell.length_c   1.000
_cell.angle_alpha   90.00
_cell.angle_beta   90.00
_cell.angle_gamma   90.00
#
_symmetry.space_group_name_H-M   'P 1'
#
loop_
_entity.id
_entity.type
_entity.pdbx_description
1 polymer ?
#
loop_
_entity_poly.entity_id
_entity_poly.type
_entity_poly.pdbx_seq_one_letter_code
_entity_poly.pdbx_strand_id
1 'polypeptide(L)'
;MPTLDIAGDARRTIDVIKQGGIALVPNQTGYAMTGAMLDPLQKIYDTKRRGSHKRNAMAADLETQRELMTLGKREQEMVEAITVDHDLPLGVIGTFRADHPLLVKLGSEALKASTAGGTIGNLLNAGPFHKELTRLSREEVVPLFGSSANLSGTGTKFAVEDIQPELLAIADITIDYGLCRYHTYRRAGTLINFSTMQVVRIGACYELISGVLKRWFGVELPADPGLDVLPSGHLNEYALKNVQ
;
A
#
# COMPACT_ATOMS: atom_id res chain seq x y z
N MET A 1 16.06 12.06 -23.77
CA MET A 1 15.15 10.94 -23.45
C MET A 1 15.02 10.89 -21.94
N PRO A 2 13.84 10.68 -21.37
CA PRO A 2 13.70 10.49 -19.93
C PRO A 2 14.49 9.25 -19.49
N THR A 3 15.11 9.31 -18.32
CA THR A 3 15.93 8.21 -17.77
C THR A 3 15.09 6.98 -17.39
N LEU A 4 13.78 7.16 -17.15
CA LEU A 4 12.84 6.12 -16.74
C LEU A 4 11.76 5.88 -17.80
N ASP A 5 11.48 4.61 -18.11
CA ASP A 5 10.38 4.16 -18.99
C ASP A 5 9.15 3.77 -18.14
N ILE A 6 8.55 4.74 -17.46
CA ILE A 6 7.43 4.48 -16.52
C ILE A 6 6.26 3.75 -17.19
N ALA A 7 5.88 4.17 -18.39
CA ALA A 7 4.75 3.57 -19.09
C ALA A 7 5.05 2.13 -19.51
N GLY A 8 6.25 1.86 -20.05
CA GLY A 8 6.65 0.51 -20.42
C GLY A 8 6.88 -0.40 -19.22
N ASP A 9 7.47 0.11 -18.13
CA ASP A 9 7.64 -0.64 -16.87
C ASP A 9 6.28 -1.01 -16.26
N ALA A 10 5.32 -0.09 -16.23
CA ALA A 10 3.98 -0.35 -15.73
C ALA A 10 3.24 -1.38 -16.61
N ARG A 11 3.36 -1.27 -17.93
CA ARG A 11 2.84 -2.28 -18.87
C ARG A 11 3.41 -3.67 -18.60
N ARG A 12 4.74 -3.80 -18.59
CA ARG A 12 5.42 -5.08 -18.32
C ARG A 12 4.98 -5.68 -16.98
N THR A 13 4.84 -4.83 -15.96
CA THR A 13 4.34 -5.23 -14.63
C THR A 13 2.92 -5.79 -14.70
N ILE A 14 1.99 -5.09 -15.36
CA ILE A 14 0.60 -5.55 -15.51
C ILE A 14 0.54 -6.88 -16.27
N ASP A 15 1.30 -7.02 -17.36
CA ASP A 15 1.29 -8.22 -18.18
C ASP A 15 1.78 -9.45 -17.39
N VAL A 16 2.81 -9.29 -16.56
CA VAL A 16 3.31 -10.35 -15.66
C VAL A 16 2.27 -10.70 -14.59
N ILE A 17 1.72 -9.70 -13.90
CA ILE A 17 0.75 -9.92 -12.82
C ILE A 17 -0.54 -10.59 -13.34
N LYS A 18 -1.01 -10.20 -14.53
CA LYS A 18 -2.18 -10.82 -15.19
C LYS A 18 -2.01 -12.32 -15.45
N GLN A 19 -0.78 -12.75 -15.70
CA GLN A 19 -0.44 -14.15 -15.97
C GLN A 19 -0.19 -14.97 -14.69
N GLY A 20 -0.42 -14.38 -13.51
CA GLY A 20 -0.19 -15.04 -12.22
C GLY A 20 1.20 -14.82 -11.63
N GLY A 21 2.00 -13.94 -12.24
CA GLY A 21 3.33 -13.60 -11.73
C GLY A 21 3.32 -12.65 -10.54
N ILE A 22 4.49 -12.51 -9.92
CA ILE A 22 4.78 -11.62 -8.79
C ILE A 22 5.71 -10.52 -9.28
N ALA A 23 5.35 -9.27 -9.00
CA ALA A 23 6.19 -8.12 -9.28
C ALA A 23 6.84 -7.58 -8.01
N LEU A 24 8.12 -7.23 -8.11
CA LEU A 24 8.83 -6.37 -7.16
C LEU A 24 8.88 -4.96 -7.75
N VAL A 25 8.23 -4.00 -7.10
CA VAL A 25 8.01 -2.66 -7.65
C VAL A 25 8.40 -1.54 -6.68
N PRO A 26 8.85 -0.37 -7.19
CA PRO A 26 9.21 0.77 -6.36
C PRO A 26 7.95 1.57 -6.03
N ASN A 27 7.84 1.99 -4.76
CA ASN A 27 7.03 3.13 -4.36
C ASN A 27 7.95 4.20 -3.76
N GLN A 28 7.46 5.44 -3.65
CA GLN A 28 8.22 6.50 -2.97
C GLN A 28 8.50 6.18 -1.49
N THR A 29 7.68 5.33 -0.85
CA THR A 29 7.80 4.95 0.57
C THR A 29 8.46 3.57 0.80
N GLY A 30 9.05 2.98 -0.24
CA GLY A 30 9.74 1.68 -0.17
C GLY A 30 9.32 0.73 -1.29
N TYR A 31 10.04 -0.38 -1.45
CA TYR A 31 9.70 -1.42 -2.42
C TYR A 31 8.56 -2.31 -1.92
N ALA A 32 7.79 -2.89 -2.86
CA ALA A 32 6.67 -3.79 -2.57
C ALA A 32 6.68 -5.04 -3.46
N MET A 33 6.20 -6.15 -2.89
CA MET A 33 5.83 -7.36 -3.63
C MET A 33 4.34 -7.31 -3.94
N THR A 34 3.97 -7.50 -5.20
CA THR A 34 2.59 -7.36 -5.69
C THR A 34 2.16 -8.55 -6.55
N GLY A 35 0.91 -8.98 -6.38
CA GLY A 35 0.23 -9.96 -7.23
C GLY A 35 -1.27 -9.69 -7.32
N ALA A 36 -1.99 -10.46 -8.14
CA ALA A 36 -3.42 -10.23 -8.46
C ALA A 36 -4.36 -11.39 -8.11
N MET A 37 -3.85 -12.48 -7.54
CA MET A 37 -4.66 -13.67 -7.23
C MET A 37 -4.07 -14.46 -6.06
N LEU A 38 -4.81 -15.46 -5.58
CA LEU A 38 -4.48 -16.18 -4.35
C LEU A 38 -3.06 -16.76 -4.35
N ASP A 39 -2.69 -17.54 -5.38
CA ASP A 39 -1.41 -18.24 -5.43
C ASP A 39 -0.17 -17.33 -5.30
N PRO A 40 0.00 -16.26 -6.11
CA PRO A 40 1.14 -15.35 -5.96
C PRO A 40 1.09 -14.61 -4.62
N LEU A 41 -0.10 -14.23 -4.13
CA LEU A 41 -0.23 -13.57 -2.82
C LEU A 41 0.15 -14.50 -1.67
N GLN A 42 -0.21 -15.78 -1.75
CA GLN A 42 0.16 -16.80 -0.78
C GLN A 42 1.67 -17.07 -0.82
N LYS A 43 2.27 -17.20 -2.02
CA LYS A 43 3.73 -17.35 -2.18
C LYS A 43 4.51 -16.18 -1.58
N ILE A 44 4.04 -14.94 -1.79
CA ILE A 44 4.59 -13.75 -1.15
C ILE A 44 4.47 -13.87 0.38
N TYR A 45 3.29 -14.23 0.87
CA TYR A 45 2.98 -14.34 2.29
C TYR A 45 3.91 -15.34 3.00
N ASP A 46 4.06 -16.54 2.43
CA ASP A 46 4.86 -17.63 2.97
C ASP A 46 6.35 -17.30 2.95
N THR A 47 6.85 -16.77 1.84
CA THR A 47 8.25 -16.37 1.68
C THR A 47 8.64 -15.29 2.69
N LYS A 48 7.74 -14.34 2.96
CA LYS A 48 7.93 -13.29 3.96
C LYS A 48 7.80 -13.76 5.40
N ARG A 49 7.42 -15.01 5.65
CA ARG A 49 7.09 -15.57 6.97
C ARG A 49 6.10 -14.68 7.72
N ARG A 50 5.04 -14.28 7.02
CA ARG A 50 4.10 -13.26 7.50
C ARG A 50 3.18 -13.83 8.58
N GLY A 51 2.94 -13.04 9.63
CA GLY A 51 2.04 -13.43 10.72
C GLY A 51 0.57 -13.25 10.33
N SER A 52 -0.32 -14.13 10.82
CA SER A 52 -1.75 -14.21 10.45
C SER A 52 -2.57 -12.95 10.71
N HIS A 53 -2.04 -12.00 11.48
CA HIS A 53 -2.65 -10.70 11.76
C HIS A 53 -2.36 -9.65 10.68
N LYS A 54 -1.47 -9.92 9.72
CA LYS A 54 -1.05 -8.93 8.72
C LYS A 54 -1.84 -9.10 7.43
N ARG A 55 -2.53 -8.05 7.00
CA ARG A 55 -3.26 -8.00 5.72
C ARG A 55 -2.41 -7.41 4.60
N ASN A 56 -2.74 -7.74 3.36
CA ASN A 56 -2.20 -7.03 2.20
C ASN A 56 -2.94 -5.71 2.01
N ALA A 57 -2.24 -4.72 1.48
CA ALA A 57 -2.87 -3.49 0.99
C ALA A 57 -3.04 -3.58 -0.52
N MET A 58 -4.07 -2.92 -1.03
CA MET A 58 -4.28 -2.72 -2.45
C MET A 58 -3.54 -1.46 -2.92
N ALA A 59 -2.77 -1.52 -4.00
CA ALA A 59 -2.33 -0.31 -4.69
C ALA A 59 -3.51 0.22 -5.53
N ALA A 60 -3.86 1.48 -5.37
CA ALA A 60 -5.02 2.08 -6.04
C ALA A 60 -4.76 3.53 -6.45
N ASP A 61 -5.34 3.97 -7.56
CA ASP A 61 -5.50 5.39 -7.82
C ASP A 61 -6.69 5.95 -7.02
N LEU A 62 -6.80 7.28 -7.00
CA LEU A 62 -7.88 7.95 -6.26
C LEU A 62 -9.26 7.60 -6.82
N GLU A 63 -9.38 7.38 -8.12
CA GLU A 63 -10.65 7.01 -8.77
C GLU A 63 -11.12 5.64 -8.29
N THR A 64 -10.23 4.65 -8.34
CA THR A 64 -10.47 3.30 -7.77
C THR A 64 -10.83 3.40 -6.30
N GLN A 65 -10.14 4.22 -5.51
CA GLN A 65 -10.43 4.35 -4.09
C GLN A 65 -11.84 4.92 -3.83
N ARG A 66 -12.26 5.94 -4.57
CA ARG A 66 -13.63 6.52 -4.47
C ARG A 66 -14.71 5.52 -4.85
N GLU A 67 -14.48 4.75 -5.91
CA GLU A 67 -15.41 3.73 -6.40
C GLU A 67 -15.49 2.51 -5.47
N LEU A 68 -14.38 2.11 -4.88
CA LEU A 68 -14.28 0.91 -4.05
C LEU A 68 -14.68 1.17 -2.61
N MET A 69 -14.28 2.28 -2.00
CA MET A 69 -14.52 2.57 -0.60
C MET A 69 -15.86 3.28 -0.37
N THR A 70 -16.42 3.10 0.83
CA THR A 70 -17.68 3.71 1.26
C THR A 70 -17.46 4.80 2.31
N LEU A 71 -16.42 5.62 2.11
CA LEU A 71 -16.13 6.76 2.99
C LEU A 71 -17.20 7.84 2.87
N GLY A 72 -17.43 8.58 3.98
CA GLY A 72 -18.27 9.76 3.96
C GLY A 72 -17.60 10.93 3.23
N LYS A 73 -18.39 11.97 2.92
CA LYS A 73 -17.92 13.14 2.17
C LYS A 73 -16.71 13.80 2.84
N ARG A 74 -16.78 14.00 4.16
CA ARG A 74 -15.73 14.68 4.93
C ARG A 74 -14.43 13.87 4.91
N GLU A 75 -14.52 12.57 5.08
CA GLU A 75 -13.38 11.66 5.07
C GLU A 75 -12.73 11.62 3.68
N GLN A 76 -13.54 11.64 2.63
CA GLN A 76 -13.06 11.70 1.26
C GLN A 76 -12.35 13.03 0.95
N GLU A 77 -12.90 14.16 1.41
CA GLU A 77 -12.24 15.47 1.31
C GLU A 77 -10.87 15.48 2.02
N MET A 78 -10.74 14.79 3.16
CA MET A 78 -9.45 14.64 3.85
C MET A 78 -8.43 13.86 3.00
N VAL A 79 -8.85 12.72 2.43
CA VAL A 79 -7.99 11.90 1.55
C VAL A 79 -7.52 12.72 0.35
N GLU A 80 -8.40 13.50 -0.26
CA GLU A 80 -8.10 14.34 -1.42
C GLU A 80 -7.18 15.50 -1.08
N ALA A 81 -7.41 16.19 0.03
CA ALA A 81 -6.50 17.25 0.49
C ALA A 81 -5.07 16.70 0.68
N ILE A 82 -4.94 15.50 1.27
CA ILE A 82 -3.62 14.88 1.48
C ILE A 82 -2.98 14.46 0.15
N THR A 83 -3.72 13.78 -0.72
CA THR A 83 -3.16 13.08 -1.90
C THR A 83 -3.11 13.94 -3.15
N VAL A 84 -4.04 14.89 -3.32
CA VAL A 84 -4.16 15.75 -4.50
C VAL A 84 -3.56 17.12 -4.21
N ASP A 85 -4.07 17.83 -3.19
CA ASP A 85 -3.65 19.21 -2.94
C ASP A 85 -2.22 19.29 -2.38
N HIS A 86 -1.86 18.34 -1.52
CA HIS A 86 -0.55 18.29 -0.87
C HIS A 86 0.42 17.25 -1.49
N ASP A 87 -0.01 16.47 -2.48
CA ASP A 87 0.81 15.48 -3.19
C ASP A 87 1.57 14.51 -2.24
N LEU A 88 0.90 14.04 -1.19
CA LEU A 88 1.50 13.12 -0.20
C LEU A 88 1.03 11.67 -0.42
N PRO A 89 1.91 10.67 -0.21
CA PRO A 89 1.50 9.27 -0.21
C PRO A 89 0.68 8.95 1.04
N LEU A 90 -0.40 8.18 0.88
CA LEU A 90 -1.30 7.87 1.97
C LEU A 90 -1.82 6.44 1.89
N GLY A 91 -1.74 5.72 3.00
CA GLY A 91 -2.47 4.49 3.21
C GLY A 91 -3.83 4.78 3.84
N VAL A 92 -4.90 4.55 3.08
CA VAL A 92 -6.29 4.75 3.49
C VAL A 92 -6.87 3.40 3.89
N ILE A 93 -7.38 3.27 5.11
CA ILE A 93 -8.16 2.11 5.55
C ILE A 93 -9.62 2.55 5.70
N GLY A 94 -10.54 1.73 5.22
CA GLY A 94 -11.96 2.01 5.35
C GLY A 94 -12.86 0.87 4.89
N THR A 95 -14.16 1.06 5.08
CA THR A 95 -15.20 0.16 4.56
C THR A 95 -15.26 0.20 3.04
N PHE A 96 -15.71 -0.90 2.42
CA PHE A 96 -15.64 -1.08 0.97
C PHE A 96 -16.86 -1.80 0.37
N ARG A 97 -17.01 -1.67 -0.95
CA ARG A 97 -18.00 -2.36 -1.78
C ARG A 97 -17.42 -3.68 -2.26
N ALA A 98 -17.84 -4.81 -1.67
CA ALA A 98 -17.29 -6.13 -2.00
C ALA A 98 -17.60 -6.60 -3.44
N ASP A 99 -18.62 -6.01 -4.07
CA ASP A 99 -19.03 -6.24 -5.46
C ASP A 99 -18.23 -5.40 -6.47
N HIS A 100 -17.27 -4.58 -6.03
CA HIS A 100 -16.40 -3.83 -6.93
C HIS A 100 -15.64 -4.78 -7.88
N PRO A 101 -15.57 -4.51 -9.20
CA PRO A 101 -15.01 -5.44 -10.20
C PRO A 101 -13.61 -5.97 -9.87
N LEU A 102 -12.72 -5.12 -9.34
CA LEU A 102 -11.39 -5.54 -8.89
C LEU A 102 -11.42 -6.56 -7.76
N LEU A 103 -12.34 -6.43 -6.81
CA LEU A 103 -12.46 -7.34 -5.67
C LEU A 103 -13.15 -8.65 -6.05
N VAL A 104 -14.14 -8.58 -6.95
CA VAL A 104 -14.73 -9.78 -7.57
C VAL A 104 -13.67 -10.55 -8.35
N LYS A 105 -12.82 -9.85 -9.12
CA LYS A 105 -11.73 -10.47 -9.89
C LYS A 105 -10.67 -11.11 -8.99
N LEU A 106 -10.34 -10.49 -7.85
CA LEU A 106 -9.38 -11.02 -6.87
C LEU A 106 -9.81 -12.39 -6.33
N GLY A 107 -11.11 -12.62 -6.20
CA GLY A 107 -11.67 -13.84 -5.61
C GLY A 107 -11.81 -13.75 -4.09
N SER A 108 -12.79 -14.50 -3.57
CA SER A 108 -13.22 -14.41 -2.17
C SER A 108 -12.14 -14.79 -1.14
N GLU A 109 -11.32 -15.79 -1.44
CA GLU A 109 -10.27 -16.26 -0.52
C GLU A 109 -9.15 -15.22 -0.38
N ALA A 110 -8.65 -14.69 -1.49
CA ALA A 110 -7.63 -13.65 -1.49
C ALA A 110 -8.16 -12.32 -0.91
N LEU A 111 -9.45 -12.01 -1.14
CA LEU A 111 -10.12 -10.88 -0.49
C LEU A 111 -10.14 -11.06 1.03
N LYS A 112 -10.59 -12.22 1.53
CA LYS A 112 -10.62 -12.52 2.96
C LYS A 112 -9.25 -12.40 3.61
N ALA A 113 -8.19 -12.84 2.93
CA ALA A 113 -6.81 -12.70 3.42
C ALA A 113 -6.31 -11.23 3.44
N SER A 114 -6.97 -10.34 2.70
CA SER A 114 -6.58 -8.94 2.52
C SER A 114 -7.47 -7.95 3.29
N THR A 115 -8.55 -8.41 3.90
CA THR A 115 -9.51 -7.59 4.66
C THR A 115 -9.56 -8.01 6.13
N ALA A 116 -10.04 -7.11 7.00
CA ALA A 116 -10.38 -7.47 8.37
C ALA A 116 -11.44 -6.51 8.94
N GLY A 117 -12.40 -7.02 9.70
CA GLY A 117 -13.41 -6.19 10.35
C GLY A 117 -14.22 -5.33 9.38
N GLY A 118 -14.49 -5.84 8.17
CA GLY A 118 -15.21 -5.11 7.11
C GLY A 118 -14.41 -3.98 6.46
N THR A 119 -13.10 -3.91 6.67
CA THR A 119 -12.22 -2.87 6.10
C THR A 119 -11.16 -3.44 5.17
N ILE A 120 -10.71 -2.59 4.26
CA ILE A 120 -9.59 -2.82 3.34
C ILE A 120 -8.62 -1.63 3.41
N GLY A 121 -7.34 -1.87 3.14
CA GLY A 121 -6.33 -0.82 3.03
C GLY A 121 -5.94 -0.56 1.57
N ASN A 122 -5.99 0.71 1.15
CA ASN A 122 -5.50 1.18 -0.14
C ASN A 122 -4.26 2.07 0.04
N LEU A 123 -3.19 1.83 -0.71
CA LEU A 123 -2.09 2.76 -0.86
C LEU A 123 -2.38 3.69 -2.04
N LEU A 124 -2.31 4.99 -1.78
CA LEU A 124 -2.54 6.06 -2.75
C LEU A 124 -1.29 6.92 -2.92
N ASN A 125 -1.19 7.55 -4.09
CA ASN A 125 -0.20 8.56 -4.45
C ASN A 125 1.26 8.21 -4.09
N ALA A 126 1.67 6.97 -4.35
CA ALA A 126 3.01 6.50 -3.99
C ALA A 126 4.08 6.77 -5.08
N GLY A 127 3.84 7.76 -5.95
CA GLY A 127 4.76 8.23 -6.99
C GLY A 127 4.32 7.97 -8.44
N PRO A 128 5.10 8.44 -9.44
CA PRO A 128 4.73 8.38 -10.85
C PRO A 128 4.51 6.95 -11.39
N PHE A 129 5.38 6.00 -11.01
CA PHE A 129 5.22 4.60 -11.39
C PHE A 129 3.93 4.01 -10.81
N HIS A 130 3.69 4.22 -9.52
CA HIS A 130 2.45 3.80 -8.86
C HIS A 130 1.23 4.36 -9.58
N LYS A 131 1.22 5.66 -9.90
CA LYS A 131 0.11 6.32 -10.61
C LYS A 131 -0.21 5.62 -11.94
N GLU A 132 0.81 5.35 -12.76
CA GLU A 132 0.61 4.71 -14.06
C GLU A 132 0.19 3.24 -13.92
N LEU A 133 0.81 2.50 -13.00
CA LEU A 133 0.48 1.11 -12.72
C LEU A 133 -0.97 0.96 -12.22
N THR A 134 -1.41 1.82 -11.31
CA THR A 134 -2.79 1.77 -10.78
C THR A 134 -3.84 2.23 -11.79
N ARG A 135 -3.48 3.13 -12.71
CA ARG A 135 -4.35 3.50 -13.84
C ARG A 135 -4.62 2.28 -14.72
N LEU A 136 -3.57 1.55 -15.12
CA LEU A 136 -3.70 0.32 -15.90
C LEU A 136 -4.46 -0.78 -15.14
N SER A 137 -4.22 -0.91 -13.83
CA SER A 137 -4.97 -1.83 -12.96
C SER A 137 -6.47 -1.58 -13.02
N ARG A 138 -6.90 -0.32 -12.92
CA ARG A 138 -8.31 0.07 -13.01
C ARG A 138 -8.88 -0.20 -14.39
N GLU A 139 -8.22 0.30 -15.45
CA GLU A 139 -8.69 0.19 -16.83
C GLU A 139 -8.81 -1.25 -17.31
N GLU A 140 -7.94 -2.14 -16.82
CA GLU A 140 -7.87 -3.54 -17.25
C GLU A 140 -8.41 -4.52 -16.20
N VAL A 141 -8.98 -4.00 -15.11
CA VAL A 141 -9.56 -4.76 -13.99
C VAL A 141 -8.59 -5.81 -13.45
N VAL A 142 -7.36 -5.39 -13.13
CA VAL A 142 -6.31 -6.23 -12.54
C VAL A 142 -6.09 -5.80 -11.10
N PRO A 143 -6.54 -6.57 -10.09
CA PRO A 143 -6.31 -6.18 -8.69
C PRO A 143 -4.81 -6.21 -8.37
N LEU A 144 -4.33 -5.18 -7.66
CA LEU A 144 -2.92 -5.08 -7.25
C LEU A 144 -2.83 -5.15 -5.74
N PHE A 145 -2.65 -6.36 -5.20
CA PHE A 145 -2.50 -6.57 -3.77
C PHE A 145 -1.07 -6.92 -3.41
N GLY A 146 -0.62 -6.45 -2.26
CA GLY A 146 0.75 -6.68 -1.86
C GLY A 146 1.10 -6.16 -0.49
N SER A 147 2.40 -6.26 -0.21
CA SER A 147 3.01 -5.70 0.99
C SER A 147 4.46 -5.33 0.70
N SER A 148 5.08 -4.57 1.60
CA SER A 148 6.47 -4.11 1.45
C SER A 148 7.45 -5.25 1.16
N ALA A 149 8.51 -5.03 0.40
CA ALA A 149 9.46 -6.06 -0.02
C ALA A 149 10.53 -6.34 1.05
N ASN A 150 10.11 -6.92 2.17
CA ASN A 150 11.00 -7.30 3.27
C ASN A 150 10.52 -8.54 4.02
N LEU A 151 11.44 -9.29 4.63
CA LEU A 151 11.04 -10.32 5.61
C LEU A 151 10.31 -9.67 6.78
N SER A 152 9.28 -10.34 7.30
CA SER A 152 8.42 -9.78 8.35
C SER A 152 9.25 -9.37 9.57
N GLY A 153 9.08 -8.13 10.04
CA GLY A 153 9.81 -7.58 11.19
C GLY A 153 11.17 -6.96 10.89
N THR A 154 11.68 -7.04 9.64
CA THR A 154 13.04 -6.54 9.30
C THR A 154 13.10 -5.11 8.77
N GLY A 155 12.00 -4.35 8.91
CA GLY A 155 11.88 -2.99 8.40
C GLY A 155 11.70 -2.90 6.88
N THR A 156 11.20 -1.77 6.41
CA THR A 156 10.99 -1.48 4.98
C THR A 156 12.32 -1.35 4.25
N LYS A 157 12.39 -1.87 3.01
CA LYS A 157 13.55 -1.71 2.12
C LYS A 157 13.29 -0.60 1.11
N PHE A 158 14.30 0.22 0.88
CA PHE A 158 14.19 1.44 0.07
C PHE A 158 15.09 1.41 -1.16
N ALA A 159 15.88 0.35 -1.34
CA ALA A 159 16.67 0.05 -2.52
C ALA A 159 16.60 -1.45 -2.78
N VAL A 160 16.76 -1.89 -4.03
CA VAL A 160 16.65 -3.31 -4.39
C VAL A 160 17.77 -4.13 -3.75
N GLU A 161 18.94 -3.54 -3.61
CA GLU A 161 20.13 -4.13 -3.00
C GLU A 161 19.93 -4.51 -1.53
N ASP A 162 18.99 -3.86 -0.84
CA ASP A 162 18.66 -4.15 0.57
C ASP A 162 17.62 -5.27 0.72
N ILE A 163 17.06 -5.78 -0.37
CA ILE A 163 15.99 -6.78 -0.37
C ILE A 163 16.59 -8.18 -0.21
N GLN A 164 15.97 -8.98 0.63
CA GLN A 164 16.44 -10.33 0.92
C GLN A 164 16.38 -11.23 -0.33
N PRO A 165 17.41 -12.07 -0.59
CA PRO A 165 17.49 -12.92 -1.78
C PRO A 165 16.25 -13.80 -2.02
N GLU A 166 15.61 -14.28 -0.95
CA GLU A 166 14.42 -15.11 -1.06
C GLU A 166 13.23 -14.36 -1.67
N LEU A 167 13.13 -13.04 -1.47
CA LEU A 167 12.10 -12.22 -2.09
C LEU A 167 12.45 -11.89 -3.54
N LEU A 168 13.72 -11.65 -3.84
CA LEU A 168 14.19 -11.47 -5.22
C LEU A 168 13.94 -12.73 -6.06
N ALA A 169 14.16 -13.90 -5.48
CA ALA A 169 14.00 -15.19 -6.16
C ALA A 169 12.55 -15.53 -6.54
N ILE A 170 11.56 -14.91 -5.90
CA ILE A 170 10.14 -15.15 -6.23
C ILE A 170 9.54 -14.07 -7.13
N ALA A 171 10.28 -12.99 -7.44
CA ALA A 171 9.83 -11.93 -8.33
C ALA A 171 10.04 -12.34 -9.79
N ASP A 172 8.96 -12.39 -10.56
CA ASP A 172 9.00 -12.65 -12.01
C ASP A 172 9.40 -11.39 -12.80
N ILE A 173 9.23 -10.22 -12.19
CA ILE A 173 9.74 -8.94 -12.68
C ILE A 173 10.19 -8.06 -11.52
N THR A 174 11.32 -7.37 -11.69
CA THR A 174 11.80 -6.34 -10.77
C THR A 174 11.90 -5.03 -11.53
N ILE A 175 11.19 -4.01 -11.06
CA ILE A 175 11.34 -2.63 -11.51
C ILE A 175 12.25 -1.94 -10.50
N ASP A 176 13.42 -1.49 -10.93
CA ASP A 176 14.43 -0.87 -10.05
C ASP A 176 14.68 0.58 -10.45
N TYR A 177 14.19 1.50 -9.63
CA TYR A 177 14.40 2.94 -9.79
C TYR A 177 15.40 3.50 -8.77
N GLY A 178 16.19 2.63 -8.13
CA GLY A 178 17.15 2.97 -7.09
C GLY A 178 16.49 3.36 -5.78
N LEU A 179 17.16 4.28 -5.05
CA LEU A 179 16.77 4.68 -3.70
C LEU A 179 15.44 5.45 -3.67
N CYS A 180 14.47 4.94 -2.89
CA CYS A 180 13.16 5.55 -2.73
C CYS A 180 13.23 6.97 -2.13
N ARG A 181 12.40 7.88 -2.66
CA ARG A 181 12.34 9.29 -2.27
C ARG A 181 12.21 9.53 -0.76
N TYR A 182 11.41 8.73 -0.07
CA TYR A 182 11.12 8.90 1.36
C TYR A 182 11.90 7.95 2.27
N HIS A 183 13.06 7.44 1.83
CA HIS A 183 13.90 6.53 2.62
C HIS A 183 14.34 7.11 3.98
N THR A 184 14.49 8.43 4.08
CA THR A 184 14.94 9.12 5.30
C THR A 184 13.98 8.94 6.48
N TYR A 185 12.69 8.68 6.23
CA TYR A 185 11.72 8.34 7.26
C TYR A 185 11.96 6.98 7.90
N ARG A 186 12.68 6.08 7.22
CA ARG A 186 13.00 4.71 7.68
C ARG A 186 11.77 3.85 8.05
N ARG A 187 10.57 4.28 7.66
CA ARG A 187 9.29 3.59 7.82
C ARG A 187 8.54 3.58 6.48
N ALA A 188 7.66 2.59 6.30
CA ALA A 188 6.69 2.60 5.19
C ALA A 188 5.70 3.77 5.31
N GLY A 189 4.86 3.99 4.29
CA GLY A 189 3.88 5.08 4.27
C GLY A 189 2.90 5.09 5.46
N THR A 190 2.41 6.27 5.83
CA THR A 190 1.41 6.45 6.89
C THR A 190 0.11 5.70 6.59
N LEU A 191 -0.48 5.05 7.59
CA LEU A 191 -1.79 4.35 7.47
C LEU A 191 -2.78 4.92 8.47
N ILE A 192 -3.94 5.37 7.97
CA ILE A 192 -5.04 5.89 8.79
C ILE A 192 -6.32 5.17 8.39
N ASN A 193 -7.07 4.69 9.37
CA ASN A 193 -8.44 4.25 9.18
C ASN A 193 -9.36 5.46 9.16
N PHE A 194 -9.85 5.84 7.98
CA PHE A 194 -10.74 6.98 7.81
C PHE A 194 -12.17 6.70 8.24
N SER A 195 -12.57 5.45 8.46
CA SER A 195 -13.86 5.13 9.08
C SER A 195 -13.86 5.42 10.59
N THR A 196 -12.70 5.48 11.25
CA THR A 196 -12.59 5.68 12.70
C THR A 196 -11.63 6.81 13.11
N MET A 197 -10.95 7.42 12.15
CA MET A 197 -9.78 8.30 12.31
C MET A 197 -8.64 7.72 13.15
N GLN A 198 -8.58 6.39 13.28
CA GLN A 198 -7.47 5.73 13.98
C GLN A 198 -6.21 5.75 13.12
N VAL A 199 -5.11 6.28 13.66
CA VAL A 199 -3.78 6.07 13.10
C VAL A 199 -3.35 4.64 13.35
N VAL A 200 -3.21 3.87 12.28
CA VAL A 200 -2.76 2.47 12.31
C VAL A 200 -1.24 2.40 12.23
N ARG A 201 -0.64 3.26 11.40
CA ARG A 201 0.81 3.40 11.28
C ARG A 201 1.24 4.85 11.13
N ILE A 202 2.10 5.30 12.04
CA ILE A 202 2.90 6.51 11.89
C ILE A 202 4.03 6.18 10.91
N GLY A 203 3.96 6.71 9.69
CA GLY A 203 4.86 6.33 8.60
C GLY A 203 5.55 7.51 7.95
N ALA A 204 6.00 7.32 6.71
CA ALA A 204 6.53 8.41 5.90
C ALA A 204 5.50 9.55 5.76
N CYS A 205 5.99 10.79 5.82
CA CYS A 205 5.22 12.03 5.72
C CYS A 205 4.16 12.23 6.81
N TYR A 206 4.22 11.52 7.94
CA TYR A 206 3.18 11.57 8.97
C TYR A 206 2.95 12.99 9.52
N GLU A 207 4.02 13.72 9.79
CA GLU A 207 3.98 15.10 10.29
C GLU A 207 3.32 16.06 9.31
N LEU A 208 3.54 15.86 8.01
CA LEU A 208 2.90 16.66 6.96
C LEU A 208 1.40 16.32 6.88
N ILE A 209 1.06 15.03 6.87
CA ILE A 209 -0.33 14.54 6.86
C ILE A 209 -1.10 15.06 8.09
N SER A 210 -0.50 14.95 9.27
CA SER A 210 -1.07 15.48 10.53
C SER A 210 -1.28 16.99 10.46
N GLY A 211 -0.31 17.73 9.89
CA GLY A 211 -0.44 19.17 9.64
C GLY A 211 -1.62 19.53 8.75
N VAL A 212 -1.83 18.80 7.64
CA VAL A 212 -2.98 18.98 6.73
C VAL A 212 -4.30 18.75 7.46
N LEU A 213 -4.42 17.62 8.15
CA LEU A 213 -5.64 17.24 8.88
C LEU A 213 -5.98 18.23 10.00
N LYS A 214 -4.97 18.68 10.76
CA LYS A 214 -5.17 19.69 11.80
C LYS A 214 -5.58 21.03 11.21
N ARG A 215 -4.88 21.50 10.18
CA ARG A 215 -5.08 22.83 9.59
C ARG A 215 -6.45 22.98 8.93
N TRP A 216 -6.84 22.00 8.12
CA TRP A 216 -8.01 22.13 7.23
C TRP A 216 -9.26 21.45 7.78
N PHE A 217 -9.10 20.45 8.67
CA PHE A 217 -10.21 19.66 9.19
C PHE A 217 -10.32 19.68 10.72
N GLY A 218 -9.41 20.36 11.43
CA GLY A 218 -9.43 20.40 12.89
C GLY A 218 -9.25 19.02 13.54
N VAL A 219 -8.65 18.06 12.82
CA VAL A 219 -8.40 16.72 13.33
C VAL A 219 -7.00 16.66 13.92
N GLU A 220 -6.90 16.33 15.20
CA GLU A 220 -5.62 16.11 15.87
C GLU A 220 -5.27 14.63 15.88
N LEU A 221 -4.13 14.28 15.28
CA LEU A 221 -3.58 12.93 15.32
C LEU A 221 -2.60 12.77 16.50
N PRO A 222 -2.38 11.55 17.02
CA PRO A 222 -1.41 11.30 18.09
C PRO A 222 0.01 11.76 17.72
N ALA A 223 0.79 12.16 18.72
CA ALA A 223 2.20 12.48 18.52
C ALA A 223 3.00 11.24 18.10
N ASP A 224 4.02 11.42 17.24
CA ASP A 224 5.00 10.37 16.95
C ASP A 224 5.95 10.23 18.14
N PRO A 225 6.02 9.07 18.82
CA PRO A 225 6.94 8.87 19.93
C PRO A 225 8.40 8.72 19.47
N GLY A 226 8.66 8.75 18.16
CA GLY A 226 9.99 8.67 17.56
C GLY A 226 10.40 7.24 17.19
N LEU A 227 11.46 7.13 16.39
CA LEU A 227 11.96 5.85 15.88
C LEU A 227 12.49 4.93 16.98
N ASP A 228 13.08 5.49 18.03
CA ASP A 228 13.67 4.71 19.13
C ASP A 228 12.59 3.99 19.96
N VAL A 229 11.41 4.60 20.10
CA VAL A 229 10.29 4.06 20.86
C VAL A 229 9.38 3.20 19.98
N LEU A 230 9.15 3.62 18.73
CA LEU A 230 8.23 2.94 17.81
C LEU A 230 8.89 2.71 16.42
N PRO A 231 9.84 1.78 16.29
CA PRO A 231 10.61 1.61 15.05
C PRO A 231 9.73 1.29 13.82
N SER A 232 8.70 0.46 13.99
CA SER A 232 7.80 0.05 12.90
C SER A 232 6.72 1.07 12.55
N GLY A 233 6.48 2.03 13.44
CA GLY A 233 5.37 2.99 13.35
C GLY A 233 3.98 2.41 13.65
N HIS A 234 3.81 1.09 13.83
CA HIS A 234 2.48 0.49 14.03
C HIS A 234 2.00 0.70 15.46
N LEU A 235 0.91 1.44 15.64
CA LEU A 235 0.33 1.70 16.96
C LEU A 235 -0.51 0.54 17.49
N ASN A 236 -0.91 -0.39 16.61
CA ASN A 236 -1.84 -1.47 16.93
C ASN A 236 -1.51 -2.77 16.17
N GLU A 237 -0.23 -3.14 16.07
CA GLU A 237 0.26 -4.25 15.22
C GLU A 237 -0.52 -5.56 15.36
N TYR A 238 -1.00 -5.91 16.57
CA TYR A 238 -1.71 -7.17 16.83
C TYR A 238 -3.24 -7.06 16.91
N ALA A 239 -3.82 -5.89 16.60
CA ALA A 239 -5.26 -5.68 16.69
C ALA A 239 -6.09 -6.67 15.84
N LEU A 240 -5.50 -7.22 14.77
CA LEU A 240 -6.17 -8.13 13.84
C LEU A 240 -5.89 -9.62 14.08
N LYS A 241 -5.16 -10.00 15.15
CA LYS A 241 -4.74 -11.39 15.37
C LYS A 241 -5.90 -12.39 15.45
N ASN A 242 -7.08 -11.93 15.89
CA ASN A 242 -8.28 -12.75 16.05
C ASN A 242 -9.50 -12.16 15.31
N VAL A 243 -9.26 -11.26 14.34
CA VAL A 243 -10.33 -10.60 13.56
C VAL A 243 -10.37 -11.24 12.18
N GLN A 244 -11.51 -11.84 11.82
CA GLN A 244 -11.76 -12.30 10.45
C GLN A 244 -12.09 -11.14 9.51
#